data_AF-A0A521F1G2-F1
#
_entry.id   AF-A0A521F1G2-F1
#
_cell.length_a   1.000
_cell.length_b   1.000
_cell.length_c   1.000
_cell.angle_alpha   90.00
_cell.angle_beta   90.00
_cell.angle_gamma   90.00
#
_symmetry.space_group_name_H-M   'P 1'
#
loop_
_entity.id
_entity.type
_entity.pdbx_description
1 polymer ?
#
loop_
_entity_poly.entity_id
_entity_poly.type
_entity_poly.pdbx_seq_one_letter_code
_entity_poly.pdbx_strand_id
1 'polypeptide(L)'
;MSDLARRIEAMHRRDMAVAWAFVLGLWFSIIFVAWATWSLAPSGTARIVLLIGGGVVLLFNTAAIMAMLRHYREDRDFMYGLDIKFLDASRALKRAGRS
;
A
#
# COMPACT_ATOMS: atom_id res chain seq x y z
N MET A 1 4.01 24.59 -8.86
CA MET A 1 4.21 23.12 -8.87
C MET A 1 4.25 22.67 -10.32
N SER A 2 5.31 21.98 -10.76
CA SER A 2 5.49 21.56 -12.16
C SER A 2 4.39 20.56 -12.57
N ASP A 3 3.92 20.64 -13.82
CA ASP A 3 2.88 19.74 -14.37
C ASP A 3 3.23 18.24 -14.20
N LEU A 4 4.52 17.94 -14.23
CA LEU A 4 5.09 16.62 -13.96
C LEU A 4 4.75 16.10 -12.55
N ALA A 5 4.88 16.94 -11.51
CA ALA A 5 4.57 16.53 -10.13
C ALA A 5 3.08 16.16 -9.98
N ARG A 6 2.19 16.87 -10.69
CA ARG A 6 0.75 16.60 -10.67
C ARG A 6 0.39 15.26 -11.31
N ARG A 7 1.06 14.91 -12.42
CA ARG A 7 0.85 13.63 -13.12
C ARG A 7 1.38 12.44 -12.31
N ILE A 8 2.53 12.59 -11.65
CA ILE A 8 3.10 11.55 -10.77
C ILE A 8 2.15 11.27 -9.60
N GLU A 9 1.63 12.30 -8.93
CA GLU A 9 0.69 12.15 -7.82
C GLU A 9 -0.61 11.45 -8.26
N ALA A 10 -1.10 11.76 -9.46
CA ALA A 10 -2.31 11.15 -10.00
C ALA A 10 -2.11 9.66 -10.34
N MET A 11 -0.96 9.28 -10.91
CA MET A 11 -0.59 7.90 -11.17
C MET A 11 -0.46 7.12 -9.85
N HIS A 12 0.27 7.66 -8.88
CA HIS A 12 0.47 7.05 -7.57
C HIS A 12 -0.87 6.78 -6.84
N ARG A 13 -1.80 7.74 -6.83
CA ARG A 13 -3.12 7.51 -6.24
C ARG A 13 -3.91 6.40 -6.94
N ARG A 14 -3.79 6.27 -8.26
CA ARG A 14 -4.46 5.20 -9.02
C ARG A 14 -3.86 3.84 -8.69
N ASP A 15 -2.54 3.73 -8.62
CA ASP A 15 -1.87 2.47 -8.29
C ASP A 15 -2.21 2.02 -6.87
N MET A 16 -2.25 2.96 -5.92
CA MET A 16 -2.74 2.69 -4.56
C MET A 16 -4.20 2.24 -4.54
N ALA A 17 -5.08 2.90 -5.31
CA ALA A 17 -6.49 2.52 -5.39
C ALA A 17 -6.68 1.11 -5.97
N VAL A 18 -5.91 0.77 -7.01
CA VAL A 18 -5.93 -0.57 -7.62
C VAL A 18 -5.42 -1.63 -6.63
N ALA A 19 -4.33 -1.35 -5.91
CA ALA A 19 -3.82 -2.26 -4.89
C ALA A 19 -4.85 -2.55 -3.79
N TRP A 20 -5.53 -1.51 -3.29
CA TRP A 20 -6.61 -1.69 -2.31
C TRP A 20 -7.84 -2.40 -2.89
N ALA A 21 -8.18 -2.16 -4.16
CA ALA A 21 -9.27 -2.88 -4.83
C ALA A 21 -8.97 -4.39 -4.91
N PHE A 22 -7.73 -4.79 -5.19
CA PHE A 22 -7.32 -6.19 -5.16
C PHE A 22 -7.43 -6.81 -3.77
N VAL A 23 -6.99 -6.11 -2.71
CA VAL A 23 -7.13 -6.57 -1.33
C VAL A 23 -8.61 -6.79 -0.99
N LEU A 24 -9.46 -5.81 -1.26
CA LEU A 24 -10.90 -5.91 -0.99
C LEU A 24 -11.55 -7.04 -1.79
N GLY A 25 -11.20 -7.19 -3.07
CA GLY A 25 -11.68 -8.29 -3.91
C GLY A 25 -11.32 -9.66 -3.34
N LEU A 26 -10.09 -9.82 -2.85
CA LEU A 26 -9.66 -11.07 -2.19
C LEU A 26 -10.43 -11.32 -0.89
N TRP A 27 -10.61 -10.29 -0.05
CA TRP A 27 -11.44 -10.38 1.16
C TRP A 27 -12.85 -10.88 0.85
N PHE A 28 -13.53 -10.26 -0.11
CA PHE A 28 -14.87 -10.68 -0.51
C PHE A 28 -14.88 -12.11 -1.06
N SER A 29 -13.89 -12.48 -1.88
CA SER A 29 -13.80 -13.83 -2.44
C SER A 29 -13.64 -14.88 -1.35
N ILE A 30 -12.71 -14.71 -0.41
CA ILE A 30 -12.46 -15.68 0.66
C ILE A 30 -13.65 -15.78 1.61
N ILE A 31 -14.25 -14.64 2.02
CA ILE A 31 -15.45 -14.64 2.86
C ILE A 31 -16.61 -15.34 2.15
N PHE A 32 -16.81 -15.03 0.86
CA PHE A 32 -17.86 -15.66 0.06
C PHE A 32 -17.66 -17.16 -0.02
N VAL A 33 -16.44 -17.64 -0.31
CA VAL A 33 -16.13 -19.08 -0.34
C VAL A 33 -16.39 -19.72 1.02
N ALA A 34 -15.96 -19.08 2.11
CA ALA A 34 -16.19 -19.58 3.46
C ALA A 34 -17.68 -19.74 3.78
N TRP A 35 -18.49 -18.76 3.39
CA TRP A 35 -19.93 -18.77 3.59
C TRP A 35 -20.63 -19.81 2.69
N ALA A 36 -20.32 -19.81 1.40
CA ALA A 36 -20.93 -20.68 0.40
C ALA A 36 -20.63 -22.17 0.65
N THR A 37 -19.47 -22.47 1.22
CA THR A 37 -19.05 -23.86 1.49
C THR A 37 -19.31 -24.30 2.92
N TRP A 38 -19.88 -23.46 3.78
CA TRP A 38 -20.03 -23.74 5.21
C TRP A 38 -20.83 -25.02 5.52
N SER A 39 -21.92 -25.24 4.77
CA SER A 39 -22.76 -26.45 4.86
C SER A 39 -22.15 -27.65 4.15
N LEU A 40 -21.23 -27.43 3.20
CA LEU A 40 -20.51 -28.49 2.47
C LEU A 40 -19.31 -29.01 3.26
N ALA A 41 -18.79 -28.24 4.21
CA ALA A 41 -17.70 -28.66 5.08
C ALA A 41 -18.14 -29.83 5.99
N PRO A 42 -17.59 -31.04 5.81
CA PRO A 42 -18.13 -32.28 6.36
C PRO A 42 -17.90 -32.45 7.86
N SER A 43 -17.04 -31.64 8.47
CA SER A 43 -16.69 -31.73 9.89
C SER A 43 -16.30 -30.38 10.48
N GLY A 44 -16.31 -30.29 11.81
CA GLY A 44 -15.81 -29.12 12.53
C GLY A 44 -14.35 -28.81 12.19
N THR A 45 -13.51 -29.83 12.04
CA THR A 45 -12.12 -29.69 11.61
C THR A 45 -11.99 -29.07 10.23
N ALA A 46 -12.81 -29.49 9.26
CA ALA A 46 -12.79 -28.91 7.92
C ALA A 46 -13.13 -27.40 7.94
N ARG A 47 -14.10 -27.00 8.79
CA ARG A 47 -14.45 -25.58 8.99
C ARG A 47 -13.31 -24.79 9.63
N ILE A 48 -12.62 -25.36 10.63
CA ILE A 48 -11.45 -24.74 11.25
C ILE A 48 -10.34 -24.54 10.22
N VAL A 49 -10.03 -25.55 9.41
CA VAL A 49 -9.01 -25.46 8.35
C VAL A 49 -9.39 -24.39 7.33
N LEU A 50 -10.65 -24.33 6.92
CA LEU A 50 -11.14 -23.30 6.02
C LEU A 50 -10.99 -21.88 6.60
N LEU A 51 -11.34 -21.69 7.88
CA LEU A 51 -11.22 -20.38 8.54
C LEU A 51 -9.76 -19.96 8.75
N ILE A 52 -8.91 -20.88 9.19
CA ILE A 52 -7.48 -20.60 9.40
C ILE A 52 -6.80 -20.36 8.06
N GLY A 53 -7.00 -21.24 7.08
CA GLY A 53 -6.41 -21.11 5.75
C GLY A 53 -6.83 -19.82 5.06
N GLY A 54 -8.14 -19.52 5.06
CA GLY A 54 -8.67 -18.25 4.54
C GLY A 54 -8.10 -17.04 5.28
N GLY A 55 -8.09 -17.08 6.62
CA GLY A 55 -7.54 -16.01 7.46
C GLY A 55 -6.06 -15.74 7.22
N VAL A 56 -5.25 -16.80 7.07
CA VAL A 56 -3.82 -16.72 6.73
C VAL A 56 -3.63 -16.04 5.37
N VAL A 57 -4.37 -16.46 4.34
CA VAL A 57 -4.31 -15.85 2.99
C VAL A 57 -4.65 -14.35 3.07
N LEU A 58 -5.72 -13.99 3.76
CA LEU A 58 -6.15 -12.59 3.88
C LEU A 58 -5.13 -11.74 4.64
N LEU A 59 -4.63 -12.25 5.77
CA LEU A 59 -3.67 -11.55 6.62
C LEU A 59 -2.37 -11.29 5.87
N PHE A 60 -1.75 -12.33 5.32
CA PHE A 60 -0.45 -12.19 4.65
C PHE A 60 -0.56 -11.38 3.35
N ASN A 61 -1.64 -11.55 2.59
CA ASN A 61 -1.82 -10.75 1.37
C ASN A 61 -1.99 -9.26 1.69
N THR A 62 -2.82 -8.93 2.69
CA THR A 62 -2.99 -7.54 3.14
C THR A 62 -1.68 -6.96 3.67
N ALA A 63 -0.93 -7.74 4.47
CA ALA A 63 0.36 -7.32 5.00
C ALA A 63 1.39 -7.07 3.89
N ALA A 64 1.45 -7.92 2.86
CA ALA A 64 2.35 -7.76 1.72
C ALA A 64 2.05 -6.47 0.93
N ILE A 65 0.77 -6.18 0.67
CA ILE A 65 0.37 -4.93 0.01
C ILE A 65 0.68 -3.72 0.90
N MET A 66 0.42 -3.79 2.21
CA MET A 66 0.80 -2.71 3.12
C MET A 66 2.32 -2.49 3.17
N ALA A 67 3.13 -3.56 3.16
CA ALA A 67 4.58 -3.47 3.12
C ALA A 67 5.06 -2.83 1.81
N MET A 68 4.50 -3.24 0.68
CA MET A 68 4.76 -2.62 -0.63
C MET A 68 4.44 -1.12 -0.58
N LEU A 69 3.24 -0.74 -0.14
CA LEU A 69 2.82 0.66 -0.06
C LEU A 69 3.65 1.48 0.94
N ARG A 70 4.08 0.87 2.04
CA ARG A 70 4.94 1.52 3.04
C ARG A 70 6.34 1.76 2.48
N HIS A 71 6.92 0.78 1.80
CA HIS A 71 8.24 0.90 1.19
C HIS A 71 8.27 2.06 0.17
N TYR A 72 7.21 2.22 -0.63
CA TYR A 72 7.04 3.38 -1.52
C TYR A 72 7.02 4.74 -0.81
N ARG A 73 6.50 4.80 0.42
CA ARG A 73 6.49 6.05 1.22
C ARG A 73 7.85 6.33 1.83
N GLU A 74 8.52 5.31 2.36
CA GLU A 74 9.86 5.43 2.94
C GLU A 74 10.91 5.85 1.89
N ASP A 75 10.83 5.30 0.66
CA ASP A 75 11.69 5.72 -0.46
C ASP A 75 11.46 7.19 -0.85
N ARG A 76 10.20 7.66 -0.76
CA ARG A 76 9.82 9.04 -1.10
C ARG A 76 10.32 10.06 -0.06
N ASP A 77 10.23 9.73 1.23
CA ASP A 77 10.65 10.61 2.32
C ASP A 77 12.19 10.73 2.39
N PHE A 78 12.92 9.65 2.06
CA PHE A 78 14.37 9.70 1.90
C PHE A 78 14.81 10.60 0.75
N MET A 79 14.16 10.48 -0.42
CA MET A 79 14.53 11.21 -1.64
C MET A 79 14.19 12.71 -1.54
N TYR A 80 13.03 13.10 -1.01
CA TYR A 80 12.69 14.53 -0.84
C TYR A 80 13.35 15.19 0.37
N GLY A 81 13.67 14.42 1.42
CA GLY A 81 14.43 14.95 2.56
C GLY A 81 15.81 15.48 2.15
N LEU A 82 16.42 14.87 1.13
CA LEU A 82 17.70 15.30 0.57
C LEU A 82 17.55 16.53 -0.35
N ASP A 83 16.54 16.54 -1.22
CA ASP A 83 16.25 17.64 -2.13
C ASP A 83 15.89 18.95 -1.38
N ILE A 84 15.11 18.86 -0.30
CA ILE A 84 14.76 20.02 0.53
C ILE A 84 16.01 20.62 1.17
N LYS A 85 16.94 19.79 1.67
CA LYS A 85 18.22 20.25 2.25
C LYS A 85 19.10 20.96 1.21
N PHE A 86 19.17 20.46 -0.02
CA PHE A 86 19.92 21.13 -1.10
C PHE A 86 19.28 22.45 -1.55
N LEU A 87 17.95 22.50 -1.63
CA LEU A 87 17.19 23.71 -1.93
C LEU A 87 17.40 24.79 -0.85
N ASP A 88 17.35 24.41 0.43
CA ASP A 88 17.61 25.33 1.54
C ASP A 88 19.07 25.80 1.57
N ALA A 89 20.04 24.91 1.32
CA ALA A 89 21.45 25.29 1.21
C ALA A 89 21.70 26.30 0.07
N SER A 90 21.08 26.11 -1.10
CA SER A 90 21.19 27.04 -2.22
C SER A 90 20.52 28.39 -1.94
N ARG A 91 19.39 28.40 -1.21
CA ARG A 91 18.73 29.63 -0.76
C ARG A 91 19.55 30.40 0.27
N ALA A 92 20.19 29.69 1.19
CA ALA A 92 21.09 30.27 2.18
C ALA A 92 22.31 30.92 1.51
N LEU A 93 22.95 30.24 0.55
CA LEU A 93 24.05 30.78 -0.26
C LEU A 93 23.62 32.04 -1.05
N LYS A 94 22.43 32.03 -1.65
CA LYS A 94 21.88 33.22 -2.35
C LYS A 94 21.60 34.40 -1.43
N ARG A 95 21.27 34.17 -0.15
CA ARG A 95 21.08 35.23 0.85
C ARG A 95 22.42 35.77 1.35
N ALA A 96 23.41 34.91 1.55
CA ALA A 96 24.75 35.29 1.97
C ALA A 96 25.54 36.04 0.87
N GLY A 97 25.32 35.72 -0.40
CA GLY A 97 25.93 36.45 -1.52
C GLY A 97 25.24 37.78 -1.88
N ARG A 98 24.23 38.20 -1.12
CA ARG A 98 23.50 39.47 -1.32
C ARG A 98 23.69 40.47 -0.16
N SER A 99 24.49 40.13 0.84
CA SER A 99 24.95 41.00 1.93
C SER A 99 26.40 41.38 1.72
#